data_AF-A0A5D0HEW2-F1
#
_entry.id   AF-A0A5D0HEW2-F1
#
_cell.length_a   1.000
_cell.length_b   1.000
_cell.length_c   1.000
_cell.angle_alpha   90.00
_cell.angle_beta   90.00
_cell.angle_gamma   90.00
#
_symmetry.space_group_name_H-M   'P 1'
#
loop_
_entity.id
_entity.type
_entity.pdbx_description
1 polymer ?
#
loop_
_entity_poly.entity_id
_entity_poly.type
_entity_poly.pdbx_seq_one_letter_code
_entity_poly.pdbx_strand_id
1 'polypeptide(L)'
;NIPVAFFSLEMASVQLITRLISSETGLSSEKLRTGKLEKHEWEQLNVKVKGLEKAPLFIDDTPSLSIFDLRAKARRLSSQHGIKLIMIDYLQLMTGGNSHGGNREQEISMISRNLKALAKEL
;
A
#
# COMPACT_ATOMS: atom_id res chain seq x y z
N ASN A 1 9.59 -8.86 -12.40
CA ASN A 1 8.72 -8.06 -11.53
C ASN A 1 9.55 -7.31 -10.51
N ILE A 2 9.27 -6.02 -10.32
CA ILE A 2 9.96 -5.14 -9.37
C ILE A 2 9.21 -5.25 -8.02
N PRO A 3 9.85 -5.62 -6.90
CA PRO A 3 9.19 -5.70 -5.59
C PRO A 3 8.71 -4.33 -5.09
N VAL A 4 7.44 -4.24 -4.70
CA VAL A 4 6.76 -3.01 -4.28
C VAL A 4 6.22 -3.15 -2.86
N ALA A 5 6.49 -2.15 -2.01
CA ALA A 5 5.81 -1.99 -0.74
C ALA A 5 4.71 -0.93 -0.85
N PHE A 6 3.53 -1.23 -0.34
CA PHE A 6 2.37 -0.33 -0.33
C PHE A 6 1.93 -0.11 1.13
N PHE A 7 2.07 1.12 1.61
CA PHE A 7 1.58 1.54 2.93
C PHE A 7 0.20 2.20 2.76
N SER A 8 -0.87 1.50 3.12
CA SER A 8 -2.23 2.02 3.09
C SER A 8 -2.65 2.48 4.48
N LEU A 9 -2.79 3.78 4.66
CA LEU A 9 -3.11 4.42 5.93
C LEU A 9 -4.61 4.68 6.10
N GLU A 10 -5.35 4.70 5.00
CA GLU A 10 -6.80 4.93 4.98
C GLU A 10 -7.59 3.62 4.83
N MET A 11 -7.10 2.70 4.00
CA MET A 11 -7.84 1.53 3.56
C MET A 11 -7.24 0.23 4.08
N ALA A 12 -8.10 -0.74 4.36
CA ALA A 12 -7.67 -2.09 4.69
C ALA A 12 -7.11 -2.81 3.44
N SER A 13 -6.16 -3.73 3.65
CA SER A 13 -5.50 -4.51 2.58
C SER A 13 -6.51 -5.21 1.67
N VAL A 14 -7.59 -5.77 2.25
CA VAL A 14 -8.65 -6.47 1.51
C VAL A 14 -9.34 -5.55 0.50
N GLN A 15 -9.60 -4.29 0.89
CA GLN A 15 -10.26 -3.33 0.00
C GLN A 15 -9.33 -2.93 -1.16
N LEU A 16 -8.04 -2.74 -0.88
CA LEU A 16 -7.03 -2.43 -1.89
C LEU A 16 -6.89 -3.60 -2.88
N ILE A 17 -6.74 -4.83 -2.39
CA ILE A 17 -6.66 -6.03 -3.22
C ILE A 17 -7.92 -6.20 -4.08
N THR A 18 -9.10 -5.95 -3.52
CA THR A 18 -10.36 -6.03 -4.29
C THR A 18 -10.35 -5.06 -5.47
N ARG A 19 -9.83 -3.84 -5.28
CA ARG A 19 -9.68 -2.86 -6.37
C ARG A 19 -8.67 -3.32 -7.42
N LEU A 20 -7.53 -3.90 -7.00
CA LEU A 20 -6.54 -4.45 -7.92
C LEU A 20 -7.11 -5.60 -8.76
N ILE A 21 -7.82 -6.54 -8.14
CA ILE A 21 -8.49 -7.64 -8.83
C ILE A 21 -9.55 -7.09 -9.78
N SER A 22 -10.37 -6.13 -9.35
CA SER A 22 -11.39 -5.49 -10.20
C SER A 22 -10.75 -4.85 -11.43
N SER A 23 -9.62 -4.15 -11.26
CA SER A 23 -8.87 -3.51 -12.35
C SER A 23 -8.26 -4.52 -13.33
N GLU A 24 -7.68 -5.61 -12.83
CA GLU A 24 -7.05 -6.64 -13.67
C GLU A 24 -8.10 -7.49 -14.41
N THR A 25 -9.16 -7.86 -13.70
CA THR A 25 -10.18 -8.76 -14.23
C THR A 25 -11.19 -8.05 -15.10
N GLY A 26 -11.55 -6.80 -14.79
CA GLY A 26 -12.71 -6.10 -15.35
C GLY A 26 -14.03 -6.44 -14.66
N LEU A 27 -14.00 -7.26 -13.59
CA LEU A 27 -15.17 -7.63 -12.80
C LEU A 27 -15.56 -6.50 -11.85
N SER A 28 -16.84 -6.33 -11.57
CA SER A 28 -17.30 -5.29 -10.66
C SER A 28 -16.85 -5.56 -9.23
N SER A 29 -16.44 -4.51 -8.52
CA SER A 29 -16.03 -4.61 -7.11
C SER A 29 -17.16 -5.12 -6.19
N GLU A 30 -18.43 -4.93 -6.57
CA GLU A 30 -19.57 -5.47 -5.83
C GLU A 30 -19.68 -6.99 -5.98
N LYS A 31 -19.56 -7.52 -7.20
CA LYS A 31 -19.59 -8.98 -7.44
C LYS A 31 -18.43 -9.66 -6.73
N LEU A 32 -17.23 -9.08 -6.78
CA LEU A 32 -16.05 -9.59 -6.08
C LEU A 32 -16.25 -9.63 -4.56
N ARG A 33 -16.86 -8.59 -3.98
CA ARG A 33 -17.13 -8.51 -2.54
C ARG A 33 -18.24 -9.46 -2.08
N THR A 34 -19.27 -9.64 -2.91
CA THR A 34 -20.45 -10.46 -2.58
C THR A 34 -20.29 -11.93 -2.98
N GLY A 35 -19.29 -12.27 -3.79
CA GLY A 35 -19.09 -13.60 -4.36
C GLY A 35 -20.14 -13.99 -5.42
N LYS A 36 -21.00 -13.06 -5.84
CA LYS A 36 -22.08 -13.29 -6.82
C LYS A 36 -21.54 -13.18 -8.24
N LEU A 37 -20.67 -14.12 -8.60
CA LEU A 37 -20.05 -14.24 -9.91
C LEU A 37 -20.72 -15.36 -10.71
N GLU A 38 -20.95 -15.09 -11.99
CA GLU A 38 -21.37 -16.12 -12.95
C GLU A 38 -20.24 -17.12 -13.18
N LYS A 39 -20.55 -18.32 -13.69
CA LYS A 39 -19.54 -19.37 -13.93
C LYS A 39 -18.37 -18.90 -14.79
N HIS A 40 -18.65 -18.15 -15.86
CA HIS A 40 -17.60 -17.61 -16.74
C HIS A 40 -16.77 -16.51 -16.05
N GLU A 41 -17.36 -15.75 -15.12
CA GLU A 41 -16.64 -14.74 -14.34
C GLU A 41 -15.70 -15.39 -13.30
N TRP A 42 -16.09 -16.54 -12.75
CA TRP A 42 -15.20 -17.36 -11.90
C TRP A 42 -13.99 -17.88 -12.67
N GLU A 43 -14.19 -18.35 -13.90
CA GLU A 43 -13.09 -18.77 -14.78
C GLU A 43 -12.16 -17.59 -15.10
N GLN A 44 -12.74 -16.44 -15.45
CA GLN A 44 -11.99 -15.20 -15.70
C GLN A 44 -11.17 -14.75 -14.48
N LEU A 45 -11.76 -14.79 -13.29
CA LEU A 45 -11.08 -14.48 -12.04
C LEU A 45 -9.88 -15.41 -11.82
N ASN A 46 -10.09 -16.73 -11.91
CA ASN A 46 -9.06 -17.73 -11.68
C ASN A 46 -7.90 -17.65 -12.68
N VAL A 47 -8.16 -17.25 -13.93
CA VAL A 47 -7.12 -17.08 -14.94
C VAL A 47 -6.32 -15.80 -14.69
N LYS A 48 -7.00 -14.68 -14.49
CA LYS A 48 -6.38 -13.35 -14.43
C LYS A 48 -5.71 -13.05 -13.08
N VAL A 49 -6.19 -13.60 -11.97
CA VAL A 49 -5.61 -13.35 -10.63
C VAL A 49 -4.23 -13.99 -10.46
N LYS A 50 -3.87 -15.02 -11.24
CA LYS A 50 -2.56 -15.70 -11.15
C LYS A 50 -1.36 -14.76 -11.28
N GLY A 51 -1.51 -13.68 -12.07
CA GLY A 51 -0.48 -12.66 -12.20
C GLY A 51 -0.30 -11.86 -10.92
N LEU A 52 -1.42 -11.50 -10.28
CA LEU A 52 -1.47 -10.76 -9.03
C LEU A 52 -0.95 -11.58 -7.85
N GLU A 53 -1.29 -12.87 -7.79
CA GLU A 53 -0.83 -13.81 -6.75
C GLU A 53 0.69 -13.94 -6.72
N LYS A 54 1.34 -13.90 -7.89
CA LYS A 54 2.80 -13.97 -8.03
C LYS A 54 3.48 -12.60 -8.01
N ALA A 55 2.70 -11.52 -7.88
CA ALA A 55 3.27 -10.19 -7.85
C ALA A 55 4.01 -9.98 -6.51
N PRO A 56 5.26 -9.50 -6.52
CA PRO A 56 5.99 -9.17 -5.30
C PRO A 56 5.48 -7.85 -4.68
N LEU A 57 4.21 -7.84 -4.27
CA LEU A 57 3.50 -6.72 -3.68
C LEU A 57 3.32 -6.97 -2.18
N PHE A 58 3.86 -6.09 -1.35
CA PHE A 58 3.80 -6.17 0.10
C PHE A 58 2.93 -5.03 0.62
N ILE A 59 1.79 -5.34 1.23
CA ILE A 59 0.84 -4.35 1.74
C ILE A 59 0.96 -4.27 3.25
N ASP A 60 1.05 -3.04 3.78
CA ASP A 60 0.97 -2.72 5.19
C ASP A 60 -0.20 -1.75 5.38
N ASP A 61 -1.26 -2.19 6.05
CA ASP A 61 -2.46 -1.41 6.32
C ASP A 61 -2.54 -0.88 7.76
N THR A 62 -1.37 -0.72 8.42
CA THR A 62 -1.32 -0.14 9.76
C THR A 62 -1.80 1.33 9.70
N PRO A 63 -2.88 1.71 10.38
CA PRO A 63 -3.37 3.08 10.37
C PRO A 63 -2.44 4.02 11.13
N SER A 64 -2.47 5.30 10.79
CA SER A 64 -1.79 6.38 11.55
C SER A 64 -0.29 6.16 11.80
N LEU A 65 0.43 5.57 10.83
CA LEU A 65 1.88 5.37 10.94
C LEU A 65 2.63 6.68 11.14
N SER A 66 3.54 6.67 12.12
CA SER A 66 4.54 7.73 12.21
C SER A 66 5.57 7.58 11.09
N ILE A 67 6.22 8.68 10.74
CA ILE A 67 7.34 8.65 9.78
C ILE A 67 8.49 7.73 10.23
N PHE A 68 8.70 7.58 11.54
CA PHE A 68 9.74 6.70 12.09
C PHE A 68 9.38 5.22 11.90
N ASP A 69 8.13 4.86 12.17
CA ASP A 69 7.63 3.49 11.98
C ASP A 69 7.65 3.09 10.51
N LEU A 70 7.24 3.99 9.62
CA LEU A 70 7.30 3.77 8.18
C LEU A 70 8.74 3.51 7.73
N ARG A 71 9.72 4.30 8.19
CA ARG A 71 11.13 4.08 7.85
C ARG A 71 11.63 2.72 8.35
N ALA A 72 11.30 2.34 9.58
CA ALA A 72 11.71 1.05 10.14
C ALA A 72 11.13 -0.13 9.33
N LYS A 73 9.83 -0.09 9.03
CA LYS A 73 9.15 -1.10 8.21
C LYS A 73 9.70 -1.15 6.79
N ALA A 74 9.91 0.00 6.14
CA ALA A 74 10.47 0.10 4.79
C ALA A 74 11.89 -0.49 4.70
N ARG A 75 12.77 -0.18 5.65
CA ARG A 75 14.11 -0.77 5.73
C ARG A 75 14.06 -2.29 5.88
N ARG A 76 13.20 -2.79 6.78
CA ARG A 76 13.02 -4.22 6.99
C ARG A 76 12.56 -4.92 5.71
N LEU A 77 11.53 -4.39 5.04
CA LEU A 77 11.03 -4.93 3.78
C LEU A 77 12.11 -4.86 2.68
N SER A 78 12.83 -3.75 2.55
CA SER A 78 13.92 -3.61 1.57
C SER A 78 15.03 -4.65 1.81
N SER A 79 15.44 -4.86 3.06
CA SER A 79 16.46 -5.86 3.40
C SER A 79 16.01 -7.30 3.18
N GLN A 80 14.73 -7.61 3.43
CA GLN A 80 14.20 -8.97 3.33
C GLN A 80 13.78 -9.36 1.90
N HIS A 81 13.26 -8.39 1.14
CA HIS A 81 12.58 -8.66 -0.14
C HIS A 81 13.11 -7.82 -1.30
N GLY A 82 14.11 -6.96 -1.07
CA GLY A 82 14.72 -6.16 -2.13
C GLY A 82 13.77 -5.13 -2.74
N ILE A 83 12.91 -4.50 -1.93
CA ILE A 83 11.94 -3.48 -2.36
C ILE A 83 12.63 -2.39 -3.18
N LYS A 84 12.02 -2.07 -4.33
CA LYS A 84 12.51 -1.04 -5.28
C LYS A 84 11.53 0.10 -5.49
N LEU A 85 10.29 -0.05 -5.02
CA LEU A 85 9.27 0.99 -5.04
C LEU A 85 8.48 0.97 -3.74
N ILE A 86 8.24 2.16 -3.19
CA ILE A 86 7.39 2.36 -2.02
C ILE A 86 6.25 3.29 -2.43
N MET A 87 5.02 2.83 -2.21
CA MET A 87 3.79 3.61 -2.37
C MET A 87 3.18 3.90 -0.99
N ILE A 88 2.67 5.12 -0.79
CA ILE A 88 2.07 5.56 0.47
C ILE A 88 0.73 6.23 0.16
N ASP A 89 -0.34 5.72 0.77
CA ASP A 89 -1.72 6.20 0.59
C ASP A 89 -2.34 6.53 1.95
N TYR A 90 -2.35 7.78 2.42
CA TYR A 90 -1.75 8.97 1.83
C TYR A 90 -1.05 9.81 2.91
N LEU A 91 -0.14 10.69 2.47
CA LEU A 91 0.79 11.43 3.31
C LEU A 91 0.15 12.15 4.51
N GLN A 92 -1.05 12.71 4.34
CA GLN A 92 -1.71 13.49 5.37
C GLN A 92 -2.39 12.64 6.46
N LEU A 93 -2.30 11.32 6.43
CA LEU A 93 -2.65 10.47 7.56
C LEU A 93 -1.44 10.10 8.42
N MET A 94 -0.23 10.44 7.96
CA MET A 94 0.98 10.23 8.74
C MET A 94 1.12 11.29 9.83
N THR A 95 1.80 10.88 10.90
CA THR A 95 2.17 11.74 12.03
C THR A 95 3.68 11.95 12.08
N GLY A 96 4.08 13.17 12.45
CA GLY A 96 5.48 13.55 12.64
C GLY A 96 6.08 13.08 13.98
N GLY A 97 5.28 12.48 14.87
CA GLY A 97 5.65 12.17 16.26
C GLY A 97 4.88 13.04 17.26
N ASN A 98 5.46 13.25 18.47
CA ASN A 98 4.86 13.95 19.63
C ASN A 98 4.59 15.46 19.44
N SER A 99 4.18 15.92 18.26
CA SER A 99 3.84 17.32 17.99
C SER A 99 2.43 17.65 18.48
N HIS A 100 2.24 17.71 19.79
CA HIS A 100 1.07 18.35 20.38
C HIS A 100 1.19 19.87 20.17
N GLY A 101 0.64 20.40 19.07
CA GLY A 101 0.50 21.85 18.82
C GLY A 101 1.35 22.46 17.70
N GLY A 102 1.95 21.66 16.81
CA GLY A 102 2.70 22.17 15.66
C GLY A 102 1.82 22.57 14.47
N ASN A 103 2.27 23.52 13.64
CA ASN A 103 1.63 23.86 12.36
C ASN A 103 1.67 22.63 11.42
N ARG A 104 0.50 22.21 10.92
CA ARG A 104 0.35 21.06 10.02
C ARG A 104 1.25 21.14 8.78
N GLU A 105 1.50 22.34 8.26
CA GLU A 105 2.40 22.57 7.13
C GLU A 105 3.85 22.22 7.47
N GLN A 106 4.30 22.54 8.68
CA GLN A 106 5.65 22.21 9.15
C GLN A 106 5.80 20.70 9.34
N GLU A 107 4.76 20.05 9.82
CA GLU A 107 4.71 18.59 9.98
C GLU A 107 4.80 17.87 8.63
N ILE A 108 3.97 18.26 7.65
CA ILE A 108 4.01 17.71 6.30
C ILE A 108 5.38 17.96 5.65
N SER A 109 5.96 19.16 5.86
CA SER A 109 7.30 19.49 5.37
C SER A 109 8.37 18.58 5.99
N MET A 110 8.26 18.26 7.28
CA MET A 110 9.16 17.33 7.96
C MET A 110 9.01 15.90 7.44
N ILE A 111 7.78 15.42 7.26
CA ILE A 111 7.50 14.09 6.72
C ILE A 111 8.09 13.97 5.32
N SER A 112 7.85 14.96 4.45
CA SER A 112 8.39 15.00 3.09
C SER A 112 9.93 14.92 3.05
N ARG A 113 10.62 15.70 3.90
CA ARG A 113 12.10 15.64 4.01
C ARG A 113 12.59 14.25 4.44
N ASN A 114 11.91 13.64 5.41
CA ASN A 114 12.26 12.30 5.88
C ASN A 114 12.02 11.22 4.82
N LEU A 115 10.93 11.31 4.06
CA LEU A 115 10.69 10.41 2.92
C LEU A 115 11.75 10.59 1.83
N LYS A 116 12.15 11.82 1.54
CA LYS A 116 13.25 12.07 0.59
C LYS A 116 14.57 11.48 1.09
N ALA A 117 14.86 11.56 2.38
CA ALA A 117 16.04 10.93 2.97
C ALA A 117 15.97 9.41 2.87
N LEU A 118 14.82 8.80 3.17
CA LEU A 118 14.58 7.37 3.01
C LEU A 118 14.80 6.92 1.56
N ALA A 119 14.29 7.68 0.59
CA ALA A 119 14.45 7.38 -0.84
C ALA A 119 15.87 7.58 -1.38
N LYS A 120 16.75 8.31 -0.66
CA LYS A 120 18.18 8.36 -0.97
C LYS A 120 18.96 7.22 -0.32
N GLU A 121 18.41 6.67 0.76
CA GLU A 121 19.03 5.64 1.57
C GLU A 121 18.80 4.24 1.01
N LEU A 122 17.57 3.97 0.53
CA LEU A 122 17.14 2.72 -0.08
C LEU A 122 17.37 2.73 -1.60
#